data_AF-A0A845X774-F1
#
_entry.id   AF-A0A845X774-F1
#
_cell.length_a   1.000
_cell.length_b   1.000
_cell.length_c   1.000
_cell.angle_alpha   90.00
_cell.angle_beta   90.00
_cell.angle_gamma   90.00
#
_symmetry.space_group_name_H-M   'P 1'
#
loop_
_entity.id
_entity.type
_entity.pdbx_description
1 polymer ?
#
loop_
_entity_poly.entity_id
_entity_poly.type
_entity_poly.pdbx_seq_one_letter_code
_entity_poly.pdbx_strand_id
1 'polypeptide(L)'
;MQTKLFTGLVAVAAASSAVLCGIPAQAATLQSYTGAYNAALGYIQDERVPVADAADHKLENATATGDSIDIFFADKDGALALFADRILYGINGEANQLAFDGRRVDDSAQQVAVGEGFSVNTNVGDLIDFSLWTKGWWDDPSNEGFILGSDESQNVAGNQHIVAYSEVIEGEDWLFLGFEDIPALMEAGYQAGDIVNAISASELPDWDYNDAFIAVRGVTLGGDDPKPPEKEVPEPTALLSLLAIAGAGTLGLRRK
;
A
#
# COMPACT_ATOMS: atom_id res chain seq x y z
N MET A 1 -53.92 -1.99 35.34
CA MET A 1 -53.58 -1.00 34.28
C MET A 1 -52.07 -0.75 34.14
N GLN A 2 -51.22 -1.11 35.13
CA GLN A 2 -49.76 -0.88 35.09
C GLN A 2 -48.94 -1.89 34.26
N THR A 3 -49.46 -3.09 33.98
CA THR A 3 -48.70 -4.15 33.29
C THR A 3 -48.52 -3.94 31.79
N LYS A 4 -49.36 -3.11 31.14
CA LYS A 4 -49.26 -2.83 29.69
C LYS A 4 -48.21 -1.77 29.33
N LEU A 5 -47.80 -0.93 30.28
CA LEU A 5 -46.76 0.08 30.04
C LEU A 5 -45.35 -0.53 30.01
N PHE A 6 -45.10 -1.57 30.82
CA PHE A 6 -43.79 -2.19 30.92
C PHE A 6 -43.42 -3.04 29.69
N THR A 7 -44.40 -3.69 29.05
CA THR A 7 -44.16 -4.50 27.85
C THR A 7 -43.88 -3.64 26.61
N GLY A 8 -44.44 -2.42 26.56
CA GLY A 8 -44.16 -1.47 25.49
C GLY A 8 -42.74 -0.90 25.53
N LEU A 9 -42.19 -0.65 26.72
CA LEU A 9 -40.84 -0.08 26.86
C LEU A 9 -39.72 -1.09 26.50
N VAL A 10 -39.92 -2.38 26.79
CA VAL A 10 -38.96 -3.43 26.41
C VAL A 10 -38.97 -3.66 24.89
N ALA A 11 -40.12 -3.54 24.23
CA ALA A 11 -40.23 -3.70 22.78
C ALA A 11 -39.54 -2.55 22.00
N VAL A 12 -39.59 -1.32 22.53
CA VAL A 12 -38.90 -0.17 21.90
C VAL A 12 -37.38 -0.26 22.09
N ALA A 13 -36.89 -0.77 23.22
CA ALA A 13 -35.45 -0.98 23.42
C ALA A 13 -34.87 -2.05 22.47
N ALA A 14 -35.61 -3.15 22.23
CA ALA A 14 -35.16 -4.21 21.32
C ALA A 14 -35.16 -3.77 19.84
N ALA A 15 -36.09 -2.88 19.45
CA ALA A 15 -36.12 -2.34 18.09
C ALA A 15 -34.96 -1.36 17.82
N SER A 16 -34.51 -0.60 18.82
CA SER A 16 -33.35 0.30 18.70
C SER A 16 -32.02 -0.44 18.58
N SER A 17 -31.90 -1.63 19.19
CA SER A 17 -30.68 -2.46 19.11
C SER A 17 -30.50 -3.14 17.76
N ALA A 18 -31.58 -3.40 17.02
CA ALA A 18 -31.53 -4.05 15.71
C ALA A 18 -31.13 -3.10 14.57
N VAL A 19 -31.26 -1.78 14.75
CA VAL A 19 -30.90 -0.77 13.73
C VAL A 19 -29.41 -0.43 13.75
N LEU A 20 -28.67 -0.82 14.80
CA LEU A 20 -27.22 -0.60 14.89
C LEU A 20 -26.38 -1.70 14.22
N CYS A 21 -26.98 -2.82 13.79
CA CYS A 21 -26.26 -3.95 13.19
C CYS A 21 -26.04 -3.84 11.67
N GLY A 22 -26.34 -2.68 11.07
CA GLY A 22 -26.29 -2.51 9.62
C GLY A 22 -25.58 -1.24 9.14
N ILE A 23 -24.78 -0.59 10.00
CA ILE A 23 -23.85 0.40 9.47
C ILE A 23 -22.79 -0.42 8.72
N PRO A 24 -22.65 -0.29 7.39
CA PRO A 24 -21.51 -0.90 6.72
C PRO A 24 -20.28 -0.42 7.47
N ALA A 25 -19.45 -1.35 7.96
CA ALA A 25 -18.16 -0.98 8.51
C ALA A 25 -17.53 -0.02 7.50
N GLN A 26 -17.38 1.25 7.88
CA GLN A 26 -16.73 2.21 6.99
C GLN A 26 -15.36 1.60 6.73
N ALA A 27 -15.06 1.32 5.46
CA ALA A 27 -13.77 0.80 5.07
C ALA A 27 -12.73 1.70 5.74
N ALA A 28 -11.85 1.11 6.55
CA ALA A 28 -10.77 1.85 7.15
C ALA A 28 -10.00 2.51 6.00
N THR A 29 -9.67 3.79 6.15
CA THR A 29 -8.88 4.50 5.15
C THR A 29 -7.48 4.72 5.69
N LEU A 30 -6.46 4.61 4.86
CA LEU A 30 -5.07 4.83 5.24
C LEU A 30 -4.86 6.20 5.88
N GLN A 31 -5.62 7.23 5.47
CA GLN A 31 -5.55 8.57 6.06
C GLN A 31 -5.96 8.61 7.53
N SER A 32 -6.71 7.61 8.02
CA SER A 32 -7.00 7.47 9.46
C SER A 32 -5.77 7.04 10.26
N TYR A 33 -4.74 6.49 9.60
CA TYR A 33 -3.43 6.14 10.13
C TYR A 33 -2.39 7.16 9.68
N THR A 34 -2.40 8.36 10.27
CA THR A 34 -1.58 9.49 9.80
C THR A 34 -0.08 9.15 9.74
N GLY A 35 0.45 8.37 10.68
CA GLY A 35 1.83 7.89 10.64
C GLY A 35 2.13 7.05 9.40
N ALA A 36 1.33 6.01 9.16
CA ALA A 36 1.50 5.10 8.03
C ALA A 36 1.26 5.77 6.67
N TYR A 37 0.27 6.66 6.59
CA TYR A 37 0.02 7.45 5.39
C TYR A 37 1.23 8.33 5.01
N ASN A 38 1.82 9.02 5.99
CA ASN A 38 2.99 9.86 5.75
C ASN A 38 4.24 9.02 5.42
N ALA A 39 4.39 7.83 6.02
CA ALA A 39 5.47 6.90 5.69
C ALA A 39 5.34 6.41 4.24
N ALA A 40 4.15 5.96 3.82
CA ALA A 40 3.88 5.54 2.44
C ALA A 40 4.25 6.64 1.43
N LEU A 41 3.78 7.87 1.64
CA LEU A 41 4.12 9.02 0.78
C LEU A 41 5.63 9.35 0.77
N GLY A 42 6.37 8.95 1.81
CA GLY A 42 7.81 9.14 1.90
C GLY A 42 8.62 8.12 1.11
N TYR A 43 8.05 6.95 0.81
CA TYR A 43 8.69 5.89 0.04
C TYR A 43 8.45 5.99 -1.46
N ILE A 44 7.30 6.53 -1.87
CA ILE A 44 6.95 6.73 -3.28
C ILE A 44 7.94 7.72 -3.91
N GLN A 45 8.74 7.23 -4.87
CA GLN A 45 9.62 8.06 -5.67
C GLN A 45 8.83 8.91 -6.66
N ASP A 46 9.43 10.01 -7.10
CA ASP A 46 8.90 10.74 -8.26
C ASP A 46 9.14 9.91 -9.54
N GLU A 47 8.24 10.04 -10.51
CA GLU A 47 8.38 9.45 -11.86
C GLU A 47 9.80 9.65 -12.41
N ARG A 48 10.42 8.55 -12.86
CA ARG A 48 11.78 8.47 -13.41
C ARG A 48 12.91 8.72 -12.43
N VAL A 49 12.64 8.61 -11.14
CA VAL A 49 13.66 8.69 -10.10
C VAL A 49 13.89 7.29 -9.54
N PRO A 50 14.95 6.59 -9.99
CA PRO A 50 15.19 5.21 -9.56
C PRO A 50 15.35 5.12 -8.04
N VAL A 51 14.82 4.04 -7.46
CA VAL A 51 15.11 3.67 -6.07
C VAL A 51 16.57 3.27 -5.96
N ALA A 52 17.34 4.03 -5.18
CA ALA A 52 18.71 3.66 -4.86
C ALA A 52 18.73 2.35 -4.06
N ASP A 53 19.68 1.47 -4.38
CA ASP A 53 19.88 0.20 -3.67
C ASP A 53 18.62 -0.69 -3.62
N ALA A 54 17.77 -0.65 -4.67
CA ALA A 54 16.53 -1.45 -4.75
C ALA A 54 16.72 -2.95 -4.43
N ALA A 55 17.89 -3.51 -4.76
CA ALA A 55 18.26 -4.89 -4.47
C ALA A 55 18.33 -5.23 -2.96
N ASP A 56 18.45 -4.22 -2.09
CA ASP A 56 18.42 -4.36 -0.63
C ASP A 56 16.97 -4.33 -0.09
N HIS A 57 15.98 -3.96 -0.90
CA HIS A 57 14.58 -3.78 -0.51
C HIS A 57 13.69 -4.93 -1.00
N LYS A 58 14.09 -6.18 -0.77
CA LYS A 58 13.35 -7.35 -1.27
C LYS A 58 12.15 -7.71 -0.41
N LEU A 59 11.08 -8.16 -1.05
CA LEU A 59 9.95 -8.80 -0.38
C LEU A 59 10.31 -10.25 -0.05
N GLU A 60 10.94 -10.49 1.11
CA GLU A 60 11.29 -11.83 1.56
C GLU A 60 10.62 -12.19 2.88
N ASN A 61 10.00 -13.39 2.92
CA ASN A 61 9.38 -13.96 4.13
C ASN A 61 8.36 -13.01 4.81
N ALA A 62 7.54 -12.30 4.04
CA ALA A 62 6.44 -11.53 4.60
C ALA A 62 5.48 -12.46 5.36
N THR A 63 5.25 -12.16 6.63
CA THR A 63 4.44 -12.98 7.53
C THR A 63 3.38 -12.15 8.23
N ALA A 64 2.16 -12.67 8.31
CA ALA A 64 1.09 -12.04 9.04
C ALA A 64 1.36 -12.07 10.55
N THR A 65 1.13 -10.95 11.24
CA THR A 65 1.33 -10.80 12.68
C THR A 65 0.03 -10.89 13.48
N GLY A 66 -1.10 -11.08 12.81
CA GLY A 66 -2.43 -11.18 13.42
C GLY A 66 -3.42 -12.07 12.64
N ASP A 67 -4.67 -12.07 13.11
CA ASP A 67 -5.78 -12.84 12.52
C ASP A 67 -6.37 -12.17 11.26
N SER A 68 -5.87 -10.99 10.90
CA SER A 68 -6.18 -10.29 9.66
C SER A 68 -5.05 -9.35 9.27
N ILE A 69 -4.92 -9.10 7.97
CA ILE A 69 -4.11 -8.02 7.42
C ILE A 69 -5.03 -7.01 6.74
N ASP A 70 -4.66 -5.73 6.75
CA ASP A 70 -5.36 -4.69 5.99
C ASP A 70 -4.46 -4.21 4.86
N ILE A 71 -4.99 -4.21 3.64
CA ILE A 71 -4.27 -3.78 2.45
C ILE A 71 -4.90 -2.48 1.97
N PHE A 72 -4.11 -1.42 1.91
CA PHE A 72 -4.52 -0.09 1.50
C PHE A 72 -3.81 0.32 0.22
N PHE A 73 -4.57 0.86 -0.74
CA PHE A 73 -3.97 1.49 -1.90
C PHE A 73 -3.38 2.85 -1.52
N ALA A 74 -2.15 3.11 -1.92
CA ALA A 74 -1.46 4.37 -1.65
C ALA A 74 -0.97 4.97 -2.97
N ASP A 75 -1.11 6.27 -3.10
CA ASP A 75 -0.72 6.99 -4.30
C ASP A 75 -0.46 8.44 -3.91
N LYS A 76 0.58 9.03 -4.49
CA LYS A 76 0.97 10.41 -4.25
C LYS A 76 0.09 11.40 -5.02
N ASP A 77 -0.35 11.04 -6.24
CA ASP A 77 -0.98 11.97 -7.18
C ASP A 77 -2.24 11.41 -7.88
N GLY A 78 -2.66 10.18 -7.57
CA GLY A 78 -3.85 9.54 -8.14
C GLY A 78 -3.62 8.93 -9.53
N ALA A 79 -2.38 9.02 -10.05
CA ALA A 79 -1.99 8.50 -11.36
C ALA A 79 -1.88 6.96 -11.39
N LEU A 80 -1.63 6.35 -10.24
CA LEU A 80 -1.29 4.94 -10.06
C LEU A 80 -2.55 4.08 -9.89
N ALA A 81 -3.73 4.72 -9.75
CA ALA A 81 -5.01 4.05 -9.64
C ALA A 81 -5.30 3.08 -10.81
N LEU A 82 -4.58 3.22 -11.94
CA LEU A 82 -4.67 2.34 -13.10
C LEU A 82 -4.20 0.90 -12.84
N PHE A 83 -3.44 0.68 -11.76
CA PHE A 83 -2.86 -0.63 -11.41
C PHE A 83 -3.48 -1.26 -10.17
N ALA A 84 -4.39 -0.57 -9.47
CA ALA A 84 -5.03 -1.11 -8.27
C ALA A 84 -5.75 -2.45 -8.56
N ASP A 85 -6.36 -2.59 -9.74
CA ASP A 85 -7.05 -3.82 -10.16
C ASP A 85 -6.11 -4.94 -10.65
N ARG A 86 -4.80 -4.77 -10.48
CA ARG A 86 -3.75 -5.71 -10.89
C ARG A 86 -2.92 -6.23 -9.72
N ILE A 87 -3.14 -5.69 -8.52
CA ILE A 87 -2.42 -6.14 -7.33
C ILE A 87 -3.00 -7.48 -6.89
N LEU A 88 -2.13 -8.47 -6.84
CA LEU A 88 -2.43 -9.82 -6.42
C LEU A 88 -1.79 -10.08 -5.05
N TYR A 89 -2.45 -10.90 -4.24
CA TYR A 89 -1.89 -11.45 -3.02
C TYR A 89 -2.12 -12.96 -2.94
N GLY A 90 -1.20 -13.67 -2.30
CA GLY A 90 -1.28 -15.11 -2.01
C GLY A 90 -1.00 -15.37 -0.55
N ILE A 91 -1.63 -16.41 0.02
CA ILE A 91 -1.42 -16.83 1.41
C ILE A 91 -0.94 -18.28 1.40
N ASN A 92 0.18 -18.57 2.06
CA ASN A 92 0.73 -19.92 2.21
C ASN A 92 0.91 -20.69 0.88
N GLY A 93 1.21 -19.98 -0.21
CA GLY A 93 1.37 -20.56 -1.55
C GLY A 93 0.05 -21.00 -2.21
N GLU A 94 -1.10 -20.56 -1.69
CA GLU A 94 -2.39 -20.71 -2.36
C GLU A 94 -2.45 -19.85 -3.65
N ALA A 95 -3.49 -20.06 -4.45
CA ALA A 95 -3.68 -19.30 -5.67
C ALA A 95 -3.86 -17.80 -5.38
N ASN A 96 -3.22 -16.97 -6.20
CA ASN A 96 -3.29 -15.53 -6.10
C ASN A 96 -4.74 -15.01 -6.24
N GLN A 97 -5.08 -14.04 -5.40
CA GLN A 97 -6.35 -13.33 -5.41
C GLN A 97 -6.11 -11.86 -5.71
N LEU A 98 -7.04 -11.21 -6.42
CA LEU A 98 -6.99 -9.78 -6.63
C LEU A 98 -7.29 -9.06 -5.32
N ALA A 99 -6.40 -8.14 -4.93
CA ALA A 99 -6.55 -7.34 -3.73
C ALA A 99 -7.80 -6.45 -3.84
N PHE A 100 -7.98 -5.79 -4.98
CA PHE A 100 -9.08 -4.85 -5.19
C PHE A 100 -10.11 -5.37 -6.20
N ASP A 101 -10.41 -6.68 -6.16
CA ASP A 101 -11.33 -7.35 -7.09
C ASP A 101 -12.70 -6.65 -7.19
N GLY A 102 -13.23 -6.58 -8.41
CA GLY A 102 -14.52 -5.94 -8.71
C GLY A 102 -14.51 -4.41 -8.77
N ARG A 103 -13.38 -3.75 -8.49
CA ARG A 103 -13.22 -2.29 -8.60
C ARG A 103 -12.44 -1.97 -9.86
N ARG A 104 -13.09 -2.21 -11.01
CA ARG A 104 -12.51 -1.94 -12.32
C ARG A 104 -12.34 -0.44 -12.54
N VAL A 105 -11.20 -0.11 -13.12
CA VAL A 105 -10.77 1.24 -13.51
C VAL A 105 -11.52 1.76 -14.74
N ASP A 106 -12.30 0.93 -15.45
CA ASP A 106 -12.99 1.37 -16.68
C ASP A 106 -14.51 1.50 -16.52
N ASP A 107 -15.03 2.64 -17.00
CA ASP A 107 -16.39 3.19 -16.90
C ASP A 107 -16.86 3.77 -15.55
N SER A 108 -16.20 4.85 -15.11
CA SER A 108 -16.77 5.97 -14.31
C SER A 108 -17.37 5.71 -12.93
N ALA A 109 -17.42 4.47 -12.43
CA ALA A 109 -18.22 4.15 -11.24
C ALA A 109 -17.44 3.70 -9.99
N GLN A 110 -16.25 3.12 -10.07
CA GLN A 110 -15.56 2.57 -8.88
C GLN A 110 -14.03 2.59 -9.01
N GLN A 111 -13.43 3.78 -9.04
CA GLN A 111 -12.00 3.92 -8.75
C GLN A 111 -11.75 3.54 -7.29
N VAL A 112 -10.74 2.72 -7.03
CA VAL A 112 -10.19 2.55 -5.68
C VAL A 112 -9.69 3.92 -5.25
N ALA A 113 -10.31 4.50 -4.22
CA ALA A 113 -9.86 5.79 -3.74
C ALA A 113 -8.48 5.65 -3.10
N VAL A 114 -7.62 6.65 -3.23
CA VAL A 114 -6.36 6.69 -2.48
C VAL A 114 -6.65 6.52 -0.99
N GLY A 115 -5.93 5.61 -0.35
CA GLY A 115 -6.11 5.22 1.03
C GLY A 115 -7.28 4.27 1.28
N GLU A 116 -8.07 3.90 0.28
CA GLU A 116 -9.06 2.84 0.46
C GLU A 116 -8.37 1.49 0.67
N GLY A 117 -8.89 0.71 1.63
CA GLY A 117 -8.38 -0.62 1.90
C GLY A 117 -9.46 -1.62 2.22
N PHE A 118 -9.04 -2.87 2.36
CA PHE A 118 -9.86 -4.00 2.76
C PHE A 118 -9.05 -4.94 3.65
N SER A 119 -9.76 -5.76 4.41
CA SER A 119 -9.15 -6.72 5.31
C SER A 119 -9.23 -8.13 4.73
N VAL A 120 -8.14 -8.88 4.88
CA VAL A 120 -8.07 -10.30 4.58
C VAL A 120 -7.86 -11.04 5.88
N ASN A 121 -8.63 -12.10 6.11
CA ASN A 121 -8.43 -12.96 7.27
C ASN A 121 -7.16 -13.80 7.08
N THR A 122 -6.35 -13.85 8.12
CA THR A 122 -5.07 -14.59 8.16
C THR A 122 -4.95 -15.31 9.50
N ASN A 123 -3.84 -16.00 9.70
CA ASN A 123 -3.37 -16.45 11.01
C ASN A 123 -1.96 -15.92 11.22
N VAL A 124 -1.57 -15.75 12.49
CA VAL A 124 -0.19 -15.41 12.85
C VAL A 124 0.78 -16.42 12.24
N GLY A 125 1.76 -15.92 11.49
CA GLY A 125 2.79 -16.71 10.81
C GLY A 125 2.42 -17.22 9.43
N ASP A 126 1.21 -16.92 8.92
CA ASP A 126 0.89 -17.16 7.51
C ASP A 126 1.88 -16.39 6.62
N LEU A 127 2.41 -17.06 5.60
CA LEU A 127 3.28 -16.43 4.61
C LEU A 127 2.42 -15.68 3.60
N ILE A 128 2.71 -14.40 3.41
CA ILE A 128 1.99 -13.54 2.49
C ILE A 128 2.91 -13.22 1.32
N ASP A 129 2.42 -13.39 0.10
CA ASP A 129 3.12 -12.98 -1.11
C ASP A 129 2.29 -11.94 -1.85
N PHE A 130 2.96 -11.05 -2.56
CA PHE A 130 2.34 -10.01 -3.37
C PHE A 130 2.94 -10.02 -4.78
N SER A 131 2.10 -9.70 -5.75
CA SER A 131 2.54 -9.60 -7.14
C SER A 131 1.71 -8.59 -7.92
N LEU A 132 2.27 -8.10 -9.02
CA LEU A 132 1.58 -7.25 -9.98
C LEU A 132 1.23 -8.08 -11.22
N TRP A 133 -0.04 -8.10 -11.59
CA TRP A 133 -0.48 -8.70 -12.85
C TRP A 133 -0.41 -7.68 -13.98
N THR A 134 0.56 -7.83 -14.88
CA THR A 134 0.64 -7.02 -16.10
C THR A 134 -0.30 -7.61 -17.15
N LYS A 135 -1.57 -7.20 -17.13
CA LYS A 135 -2.50 -7.53 -18.21
C LYS A 135 -1.86 -7.09 -19.53
N GLY A 136 -1.89 -7.98 -20.53
CA GLY A 136 -1.24 -7.73 -21.82
C GLY A 136 -1.53 -6.33 -22.37
N TRP A 137 -0.45 -5.65 -22.76
CA TRP A 137 -0.43 -4.31 -23.36
C TRP A 137 -1.58 -4.19 -24.38
N TRP A 138 -2.48 -3.19 -24.21
CA TRP A 138 -3.64 -2.83 -25.08
C TRP A 138 -4.95 -3.63 -24.98
N ASP A 139 -5.37 -4.04 -23.78
CA ASP A 139 -6.67 -4.71 -23.60
C ASP A 139 -6.86 -5.93 -24.53
N ASP A 140 -5.76 -6.46 -25.08
CA ASP A 140 -5.81 -7.59 -26.00
C ASP A 140 -6.17 -8.81 -25.16
N PRO A 141 -7.41 -9.33 -25.28
CA PRO A 141 -7.85 -10.44 -24.48
C PRO A 141 -7.13 -11.75 -24.84
N SER A 142 -6.33 -11.76 -25.90
CA SER A 142 -5.53 -12.91 -26.33
C SER A 142 -4.12 -12.95 -25.72
N ASN A 143 -3.68 -11.88 -25.06
CA ASN A 143 -2.37 -11.82 -24.44
C ASN A 143 -2.50 -12.18 -22.96
N GLU A 144 -2.13 -13.41 -22.62
CA GLU A 144 -2.06 -13.89 -21.24
C GLU A 144 -1.00 -13.04 -20.50
N GLY A 145 -1.46 -12.09 -19.68
CA GLY A 145 -0.58 -11.18 -18.94
C GLY A 145 0.43 -11.91 -18.06
N PHE A 146 1.49 -11.23 -17.63
CA PHE A 146 2.52 -11.81 -16.76
C PHE A 146 2.25 -11.47 -15.29
N ILE A 147 2.71 -12.32 -14.39
CA ILE A 147 2.71 -12.04 -12.95
C ILE A 147 4.15 -11.65 -12.58
N LEU A 148 4.32 -10.43 -12.06
CA LEU A 148 5.58 -9.91 -11.56
C LEU A 148 5.54 -10.00 -10.03
N GLY A 149 6.25 -10.98 -9.48
CA GLY A 149 6.22 -11.31 -8.05
C GLY A 149 7.51 -10.96 -7.33
N SER A 150 7.56 -11.37 -6.06
CA SER A 150 8.75 -11.27 -5.20
C SER A 150 9.88 -12.22 -5.62
N ASP A 151 9.55 -13.35 -6.25
CA ASP A 151 10.51 -14.33 -6.76
C ASP A 151 11.07 -13.88 -8.13
N GLU A 152 12.24 -13.24 -8.12
CA GLU A 152 12.97 -12.82 -9.31
C GLU A 152 13.12 -13.95 -10.35
N SER A 153 13.25 -15.21 -9.91
CA SER A 153 13.43 -16.34 -10.84
C SER A 153 12.19 -16.67 -11.66
N GLN A 154 11.02 -16.19 -11.23
CA GLN A 154 9.74 -16.31 -11.93
C GLN A 154 9.43 -15.07 -12.77
N ASN A 155 10.08 -13.95 -12.48
CA ASN A 155 9.96 -12.73 -13.26
C ASN A 155 10.68 -12.88 -14.59
N VAL A 156 10.17 -12.20 -15.61
CA VAL A 156 10.79 -12.23 -16.94
C VAL A 156 12.17 -11.55 -16.81
N ALA A 157 13.19 -12.11 -17.45
CA ALA A 157 14.59 -11.67 -17.34
C ALA A 157 15.27 -11.76 -15.94
N GLY A 158 14.57 -12.19 -14.89
CA GLY A 158 15.18 -12.39 -13.57
C GLY A 158 15.27 -11.13 -12.71
N ASN A 159 14.46 -10.11 -12.98
CA ASN A 159 14.54 -8.82 -12.29
C ASN A 159 13.59 -8.74 -11.09
N GLN A 160 13.89 -7.80 -10.18
CA GLN A 160 13.02 -7.44 -9.06
C GLN A 160 11.99 -6.40 -9.52
N HIS A 161 10.71 -6.65 -9.30
CA HIS A 161 9.63 -5.71 -9.66
C HIS A 161 8.87 -5.16 -8.45
N ILE A 162 9.34 -5.51 -7.25
CA ILE A 162 8.72 -5.11 -5.99
C ILE A 162 9.83 -4.65 -5.05
N VAL A 163 9.70 -3.44 -4.52
CA VAL A 163 10.47 -3.00 -3.36
C VAL A 163 9.60 -3.06 -2.11
N ALA A 164 10.19 -3.47 -1.00
CA ALA A 164 9.51 -3.66 0.27
C ALA A 164 10.19 -2.90 1.41
N TYR A 165 9.39 -2.18 2.19
CA TYR A 165 9.84 -1.46 3.39
C TYR A 165 8.98 -1.86 4.58
N SER A 166 9.62 -2.24 5.67
CA SER A 166 8.96 -2.70 6.90
C SER A 166 9.19 -1.67 8.02
N GLU A 167 8.11 -1.27 8.69
CA GLU A 167 8.16 -0.34 9.82
C GLU A 167 7.20 -0.74 10.94
N VAL A 168 7.53 -0.34 12.17
CA VAL A 168 6.59 -0.34 13.29
C VAL A 168 6.10 1.07 13.53
N ILE A 169 4.84 1.34 13.20
CA ILE A 169 4.21 2.65 13.32
C ILE A 169 3.10 2.56 14.36
N GLU A 170 3.19 3.39 15.40
CA GLU A 170 2.22 3.42 16.50
C GLU A 170 2.02 2.05 17.21
N GLY A 171 3.03 1.18 17.13
CA GLY A 171 3.01 -0.15 17.73
C GLY A 171 2.38 -1.24 16.86
N GLU A 172 2.06 -0.95 15.60
CA GLU A 172 1.58 -1.90 14.61
C GLU A 172 2.65 -2.14 13.53
N ASP A 173 2.74 -3.36 13.02
CA ASP A 173 3.64 -3.71 11.90
C ASP A 173 3.02 -3.25 10.57
N TRP A 174 3.81 -2.55 9.77
CA TRP A 174 3.45 -2.06 8.46
C TRP A 174 4.48 -2.50 7.42
N LEU A 175 3.97 -2.96 6.28
CA LEU A 175 4.74 -3.28 5.09
C LEU A 175 4.29 -2.36 3.96
N PHE A 176 5.23 -1.63 3.37
CA PHE A 176 5.00 -0.76 2.22
C PHE A 176 5.61 -1.40 0.99
N LEU A 177 4.83 -1.53 -0.08
CA LEU A 177 5.26 -2.16 -1.32
C LEU A 177 5.11 -1.19 -2.48
N GLY A 178 6.21 -0.96 -3.19
CA GLY A 178 6.22 -0.29 -4.50
C GLY A 178 6.40 -1.31 -5.61
N PHE A 179 5.69 -1.16 -6.71
CA PHE A 179 5.72 -2.06 -7.86
C PHE A 179 6.20 -1.30 -9.11
N GLU A 180 6.95 -2.00 -9.95
CA GLU A 180 7.37 -1.53 -11.27
C GLU A 180 6.64 -2.32 -12.36
N ASP A 181 6.03 -1.63 -13.32
CA ASP A 181 5.17 -2.17 -14.38
C ASP A 181 5.87 -2.37 -15.73
N ILE A 182 7.19 -2.63 -15.74
CA ILE A 182 8.01 -2.66 -16.96
C ILE A 182 7.28 -3.22 -18.20
N PRO A 183 7.31 -2.49 -19.32
CA PRO A 183 6.73 -2.97 -20.56
C PRO A 183 7.42 -4.28 -20.98
N ALA A 184 6.62 -5.35 -21.01
CA ALA A 184 6.98 -6.72 -21.41
C ALA A 184 7.84 -6.83 -22.68
N LEU A 185 7.90 -5.78 -23.53
CA LEU A 185 8.77 -5.72 -24.70
C LEU A 185 10.27 -5.77 -24.36
N MET A 186 10.70 -5.27 -23.21
CA MET A 186 12.12 -5.35 -22.80
C MET A 186 12.52 -6.73 -22.28
N GLU A 187 11.58 -7.47 -21.72
CA GLU A 187 11.86 -8.76 -21.11
C GLU A 187 11.50 -9.96 -22.02
N ALA A 188 10.62 -9.76 -23.02
CA ALA A 188 10.25 -10.76 -24.04
C ALA A 188 11.35 -11.06 -25.09
N GLY A 189 12.58 -10.59 -24.89
CA GLY A 189 13.73 -10.91 -25.74
C GLY A 189 13.80 -10.15 -27.07
N TYR A 190 13.06 -9.04 -27.21
CA TYR A 190 13.36 -8.08 -28.29
C TYR A 190 14.79 -7.56 -28.05
N GLN A 191 15.66 -7.67 -29.06
CA GLN A 191 17.02 -7.14 -28.91
C GLN A 191 16.94 -5.62 -28.78
N ALA A 192 17.82 -5.02 -27.98
CA ALA A 192 17.86 -3.56 -27.76
C ALA A 192 17.79 -2.75 -29.07
N GLY A 193 18.27 -3.28 -30.21
CA GLY A 193 18.15 -2.66 -31.53
C GLY A 193 16.74 -2.59 -32.13
N ASP A 194 15.85 -3.52 -31.77
CA ASP A 194 14.44 -3.52 -32.21
C ASP A 194 13.57 -2.65 -31.30
N ILE A 195 13.94 -2.55 -30.01
CA ILE A 195 13.25 -1.75 -29.00
C ILE A 195 13.46 -0.25 -29.20
N VAL A 196 14.69 0.17 -29.55
CA VAL A 196 15.04 1.59 -29.76
C VAL A 196 14.23 2.26 -30.88
N ASN A 197 13.59 1.48 -31.77
CA ASN A 197 12.71 2.00 -32.82
C ASN A 197 11.21 1.91 -32.47
N ALA A 198 10.83 1.06 -31.52
CA ALA A 198 9.43 0.80 -31.15
C ALA A 198 9.01 1.54 -29.87
N ILE A 199 9.97 1.85 -29.01
CA ILE A 199 9.78 2.42 -27.69
C ILE A 199 10.64 3.68 -27.63
N SER A 200 10.04 4.80 -27.27
CA SER A 200 10.76 6.05 -27.05
C SER A 200 11.75 5.86 -25.89
N ALA A 201 12.91 6.52 -25.90
CA ALA A 201 13.88 6.44 -24.79
C ALA A 201 13.29 6.86 -23.42
N SER A 202 12.11 7.48 -23.42
CA SER A 202 11.30 7.83 -22.25
C SER A 202 10.42 6.70 -21.71
N GLU A 203 10.44 5.52 -22.31
CA GLU A 203 9.69 4.32 -21.90
C GLU A 203 10.67 3.17 -21.55
N LEU A 204 11.93 3.51 -21.28
CA LEU A 204 12.87 2.58 -20.62
C LEU A 204 12.50 2.44 -19.14
N PRO A 205 12.80 1.31 -18.49
CA PRO A 205 12.46 1.09 -17.10
C PRO A 205 13.32 2.03 -16.28
N ASP A 206 12.68 2.84 -15.47
CA ASP A 206 13.33 3.82 -14.62
C ASP A 206 13.45 3.32 -13.18
N TRP A 207 12.86 2.17 -12.86
CA TRP A 207 13.04 1.45 -11.59
C TRP A 207 12.73 2.35 -10.40
N ASP A 208 11.71 3.18 -10.54
CA ASP A 208 11.23 4.06 -9.49
C ASP A 208 10.18 3.36 -8.58
N TYR A 209 9.67 2.20 -9.03
CA TYR A 209 8.71 1.35 -8.33
C TYR A 209 7.47 2.12 -7.84
N ASN A 210 7.07 3.15 -8.58
CA ASN A 210 5.92 3.95 -8.22
C ASN A 210 4.66 3.57 -9.02
N ASP A 211 4.70 2.68 -10.01
CA ASP A 211 3.53 2.35 -10.85
C ASP A 211 2.31 1.86 -10.06
N ALA A 212 2.57 1.14 -8.97
CA ALA A 212 1.58 0.90 -7.93
C ALA A 212 2.25 0.96 -6.57
N PHE A 213 1.50 1.41 -5.56
CA PHE A 213 1.98 1.41 -4.19
C PHE A 213 0.88 0.97 -3.23
N ILE A 214 1.23 0.10 -2.27
CA ILE A 214 0.30 -0.30 -1.20
C ILE A 214 0.96 -0.21 0.17
N ALA A 215 0.13 0.05 1.16
CA ALA A 215 0.48 -0.10 2.56
C ALA A 215 -0.30 -1.29 3.12
N VAL A 216 0.39 -2.18 3.82
CA VAL A 216 -0.17 -3.40 4.39
C VAL A 216 0.05 -3.39 5.89
N ARG A 217 -1.02 -3.43 6.66
CA ARG A 217 -0.98 -3.49 8.12
C ARG A 217 -1.05 -4.94 8.59
N GLY A 218 -0.29 -5.25 9.64
CA GLY A 218 -0.28 -6.58 10.26
C GLY A 218 0.62 -7.58 9.54
N VAL A 219 1.63 -7.10 8.80
CA VAL A 219 2.63 -7.92 8.12
C VAL A 219 4.02 -7.42 8.49
N THR A 220 4.95 -8.35 8.73
CA THR A 220 6.37 -8.07 8.96
C THR A 220 7.23 -8.89 8.00
N LEU A 221 8.43 -8.43 7.69
CA LEU A 221 9.40 -9.18 6.89
C LEU A 221 10.26 -10.06 7.79
N GLY A 222 10.53 -11.29 7.35
CA GLY A 222 11.40 -12.22 8.05
C GLY A 222 12.86 -12.05 7.65
N GLY A 223 13.65 -11.40 8.50
CA GLY A 223 15.09 -11.20 8.30
C GLY A 223 15.64 -10.08 9.19
N ASP A 224 16.95 -9.87 9.19
CA ASP A 224 17.54 -8.62 9.70
C ASP A 224 17.14 -7.51 8.72
N ASP A 225 15.92 -6.98 8.86
CA ASP A 225 15.33 -5.96 7.99
C ASP A 225 16.33 -4.81 7.74
N PRO A 226 16.55 -4.37 6.48
CA PRO A 226 17.24 -3.13 6.21
C PRO A 226 16.38 -2.02 6.80
N LYS A 227 16.81 -1.51 7.96
CA LYS A 227 16.16 -0.38 8.60
C LYS A 227 16.05 0.74 7.58
N PRO A 228 14.89 1.40 7.47
CA PRO A 228 14.76 2.51 6.54
C PRO A 228 15.86 3.54 6.81
N PRO A 229 16.33 4.26 5.78
CA PRO A 229 17.34 5.28 5.96
C PRO A 229 16.85 6.19 7.09
N GLU A 230 17.65 6.32 8.15
CA GLU A 230 17.32 7.18 9.28
C GLU A 230 17.11 8.59 8.74
N LYS A 231 15.86 8.93 8.43
CA LYS A 231 15.47 10.29 8.14
C LYS A 231 15.77 11.03 9.42
N GLU A 232 16.65 12.03 9.37
CA GLU A 232 16.96 12.87 10.53
C GLU A 232 15.66 13.52 11.02
N VAL A 233 14.94 12.83 11.89
CA VAL A 233 13.79 13.38 12.60
C VAL A 233 14.43 14.40 13.54
N PRO A 234 14.10 15.70 13.42
CA PRO A 234 14.65 16.70 14.33
C PRO A 234 14.37 16.25 15.76
N GLU A 235 15.42 16.01 16.52
CA GLU A 235 15.27 15.55 17.89
C GLU A 235 14.28 16.47 18.65
N PRO A 236 13.48 15.94 19.61
CA PRO A 236 12.54 16.75 20.39
C PRO A 236 13.17 18.01 21.01
N THR A 237 14.50 18.00 21.20
CA THR A 237 15.32 19.13 21.63
C THR A 237 15.29 20.32 20.66
N ALA A 238 15.25 20.10 19.35
CA ALA A 238 15.10 21.14 18.32
C ALA A 238 13.72 21.83 18.40
N LEU A 239 12.66 21.06 18.65
CA LEU A 239 11.31 21.60 18.79
C LEU A 239 11.13 22.37 20.12
N LEU A 240 11.70 21.83 21.22
CA LEU A 240 11.71 22.49 22.53
C LEU A 240 12.49 23.80 22.54
N SER A 241 13.61 23.86 21.82
CA SER A 241 14.41 25.08 21.72
C SER A 241 13.70 26.18 20.91
N LEU A 242 12.94 25.83 19.86
CA LEU A 242 12.08 26.78 19.15
C LEU A 242 10.94 27.33 20.04
N LEU A 243 10.29 26.47 20.83
CA LEU A 243 9.27 26.89 21.80
C LEU A 243 9.84 27.78 22.91
N ALA A 244 11.05 27.48 23.40
CA ALA A 244 11.73 28.30 24.40
C ALA A 244 12.07 29.71 23.87
N ILE A 245 12.51 29.82 22.61
CA ILE A 245 12.77 31.12 21.96
C ILE A 245 11.47 31.91 21.76
N ALA A 246 10.38 31.26 21.33
CA ALA A 246 9.07 31.89 21.19
C ALA A 246 8.51 32.39 22.54
N GLY A 247 8.68 31.61 23.61
CA GLY A 247 8.30 32.00 24.97
C GLY A 247 9.11 33.19 25.50
N ALA A 248 10.41 33.23 25.25
CA ALA A 248 11.28 34.34 25.67
C ALA A 248 10.94 35.66 24.93
N GLY A 249 10.60 35.58 23.64
CA GLY A 249 10.21 36.75 22.83
C GLY A 249 8.93 37.45 23.32
N THR A 250 7.93 36.68 23.76
CA THR A 250 6.67 37.24 24.28
C THR A 250 6.80 37.86 25.66
N LEU A 251 7.69 37.35 26.52
CA LEU A 251 7.99 37.94 27.82
C LEU A 251 8.83 39.22 27.72
N GLY A 252 9.71 39.32 26.71
CA GLY A 252 10.52 40.52 26.44
C GLY A 252 9.71 41.73 25.94
N LEU A 253 8.60 41.49 25.24
CA LEU A 253 7.72 42.55 24.71
C LEU A 253 6.79 43.20 25.76
N ARG A 254 6.70 42.66 26.98
CA ARG A 254 5.90 43.24 28.08
C ARG A 254 6.66 44.23 28.96
N ARG A 255 7.94 44.49 28.69
CA ARG A 255 8.77 45.47 29.42
C ARG A 255 9.31 46.55 28.47
N LYS A 256 8.42 47.32 27.85
CA LYS A 256 8.66 48.70 27.43
C LYS A 256 7.37 49.49 27.58
#